data_AF-A0A1A8GY47-F1
#
_entry.id   AF-A0A1A8GY47-F1
#
_cell.length_a   1.000
_cell.length_b   1.000
_cell.length_c   1.000
_cell.angle_alpha   90.00
_cell.angle_beta   90.00
_cell.angle_gamma   90.00
#
_symmetry.space_group_name_H-M   'P 1'
#
loop_
_entity.id
_entity.type
_entity.pdbx_description
1 polymer ?
#
loop_
_entity_poly.entity_id
_entity_poly.type
_entity_poly.pdbx_seq_one_letter_code
_entity_poly.pdbx_strand_id
1 'polypeptide(L)'
;AASTGNTLKMPASLAEILNDKIRPEHLQLLKTFTNALREAEFRDAVEEEAFLLLLKVLTRLCEDLHNANSKGDDLQAFSLLLQMAAECFRSQRNSCVESKRNQNLLRELGFIDVSLKLLSYLQTEDIGNKDSTHEPLRCGIQFLGNLAVGNQ
;
A
#
# COMPACT_ATOMS: atom_id res chain seq x y z
N ALA A 1 15.02 2.12 -22.53
CA ALA A 1 14.90 0.65 -22.64
C ALA A 1 14.85 -0.10 -21.29
N ALA A 2 15.13 0.54 -20.15
CA ALA A 2 15.13 -0.13 -18.83
C ALA A 2 13.75 -0.24 -18.13
N SER A 3 12.72 0.49 -18.62
CA SER A 3 11.41 0.60 -17.95
C SER A 3 10.53 -0.67 -18.09
N THR A 4 10.48 -1.27 -19.29
CA THR A 4 9.61 -2.41 -19.59
C THR A 4 9.96 -3.70 -18.83
N GLY A 5 11.25 -3.93 -18.54
CA GLY A 5 11.69 -5.12 -17.81
C GLY A 5 11.33 -5.11 -16.32
N ASN A 6 11.14 -3.93 -15.73
CA ASN A 6 10.76 -3.79 -14.32
C ASN A 6 9.24 -3.93 -14.13
N THR A 7 8.42 -3.38 -15.04
CA THR A 7 6.95 -3.49 -14.96
C THR A 7 6.47 -4.94 -14.97
N LEU A 8 7.06 -5.79 -15.83
CA LEU A 8 6.71 -7.21 -15.96
C LEU A 8 6.99 -8.05 -14.70
N LYS A 9 7.87 -7.58 -13.80
CA LYS A 9 8.22 -8.31 -12.57
C LYS A 9 7.33 -7.93 -11.38
N MET A 10 6.58 -6.83 -11.45
CA MET A 10 5.85 -6.31 -10.29
C MET A 10 4.69 -7.20 -9.84
N PRO A 11 3.85 -7.76 -10.73
CA PRO A 11 2.81 -8.70 -10.31
C PRO A 11 3.39 -9.91 -9.57
N ALA A 12 4.51 -10.46 -10.06
CA ALA A 12 5.20 -11.57 -9.39
C ALA A 12 5.71 -11.18 -8.00
N SER A 13 6.31 -9.99 -7.86
CA SER A 13 6.78 -9.50 -6.55
C SER A 13 5.64 -9.25 -5.57
N LEU A 14 4.50 -8.70 -6.01
CA LEU A 14 3.33 -8.51 -5.14
C LEU A 14 2.66 -9.84 -4.77
N ALA A 15 2.62 -10.80 -5.69
CA ALA A 15 2.12 -12.14 -5.42
C ALA A 15 3.00 -12.88 -4.38
N GLU A 16 4.31 -12.66 -4.39
CA GLU A 16 5.22 -13.22 -3.36
C GLU A 16 4.82 -12.74 -1.96
N ILE A 17 4.47 -11.47 -1.81
CA ILE A 17 4.01 -10.91 -0.52
C ILE A 17 2.76 -11.64 -0.02
N LEU A 18 1.87 -12.11 -0.91
CA LEU A 18 0.63 -12.78 -0.55
C LEU A 18 0.82 -14.25 -0.12
N ASN A 19 1.85 -14.92 -0.64
CA ASN A 19 2.01 -16.37 -0.49
C ASN A 19 2.85 -16.79 0.74
N ASP A 20 3.57 -15.87 1.37
CA ASP A 20 4.48 -16.17 2.48
C ASP A 20 4.16 -15.31 3.73
N LYS A 21 4.74 -15.67 4.88
CA LYS A 21 4.75 -14.82 6.07
C LYS A 21 5.42 -13.49 5.72
N ILE A 22 4.88 -12.37 6.20
CA ILE A 22 5.47 -11.05 5.93
C ILE A 22 6.87 -10.97 6.55
N ARG A 23 7.85 -10.59 5.74
CA ARG A 23 9.27 -10.46 6.10
C ARG A 23 9.83 -9.11 5.60
N PRO A 24 10.96 -8.63 6.15
CA PRO A 24 11.56 -7.36 5.73
C PRO A 24 11.84 -7.24 4.22
N GLU A 25 12.12 -8.35 3.54
CA GLU A 25 12.35 -8.39 2.10
C GLU A 25 11.11 -7.97 1.31
N HIS A 26 9.91 -8.32 1.79
CA HIS A 26 8.65 -7.91 1.17
C HIS A 26 8.46 -6.40 1.23
N LEU A 27 8.90 -5.75 2.31
CA LEU A 27 8.91 -4.29 2.40
C LEU A 27 9.85 -3.68 1.37
N GLN A 28 11.01 -4.31 1.11
CA GLN A 28 11.94 -3.83 0.11
C GLN A 28 11.40 -3.98 -1.32
N LEU A 29 10.68 -5.07 -1.61
CA LEU A 29 9.96 -5.25 -2.86
C LEU A 29 8.90 -4.14 -3.05
N LEU A 30 8.11 -3.88 -2.01
CA LEU A 30 7.05 -2.86 -2.05
C LEU A 30 7.62 -1.43 -2.19
N LYS A 31 8.75 -1.13 -1.52
CA LYS A 31 9.48 0.13 -1.70
C LYS A 31 10.01 0.30 -3.11
N THR A 32 10.48 -0.77 -3.73
CA THR A 32 10.97 -0.75 -5.11
C THR A 32 9.83 -0.40 -6.07
N PHE A 33 8.67 -1.03 -5.91
CA PHE A 33 7.46 -0.71 -6.67
C PHE A 33 7.01 0.74 -6.44
N THR A 34 6.95 1.19 -5.18
CA THR A 34 6.56 2.55 -4.80
C THR A 34 7.47 3.61 -5.42
N ASN A 35 8.78 3.36 -5.46
CA ASN A 35 9.73 4.27 -6.07
C ASN A 35 9.58 4.33 -7.60
N ALA A 36 9.34 3.19 -8.26
CA ALA A 36 9.11 3.16 -9.70
C ALA A 36 7.87 3.99 -10.10
N LEU A 37 6.82 4.00 -9.28
CA LEU A 37 5.62 4.83 -9.48
C LEU A 37 5.87 6.35 -9.43
N ARG A 38 7.08 6.82 -9.12
CA ARG A 38 7.42 8.25 -9.24
C ARG A 38 7.62 8.68 -10.69
N GLU A 39 7.98 7.74 -11.57
CA GLU A 39 8.15 7.98 -13.01
C GLU A 39 6.81 7.88 -13.74
N ALA A 40 6.48 8.88 -14.56
CA ALA A 40 5.18 8.95 -15.25
C ALA A 40 4.99 7.77 -16.21
N GLU A 41 6.02 7.44 -16.98
CA GLU A 41 6.02 6.33 -17.94
C GLU A 41 5.75 4.99 -17.25
N PHE A 42 6.26 4.82 -16.03
CA PHE A 42 6.00 3.62 -15.25
C PHE A 42 4.55 3.60 -14.75
N ARG A 43 4.04 4.71 -14.19
CA ARG A 43 2.64 4.82 -13.71
C ARG A 43 1.62 4.51 -14.80
N ASP A 44 1.89 4.93 -16.03
CA ASP A 44 1.00 4.72 -17.16
C ASP A 44 1.07 3.27 -17.69
N ALA A 45 2.22 2.62 -17.52
CA ALA A 45 2.43 1.23 -17.92
C ALA A 45 1.95 0.20 -16.88
N VAL A 46 1.66 0.60 -15.63
CA VAL A 46 1.16 -0.35 -14.62
C VAL A 46 -0.21 -0.89 -15.02
N GLU A 47 -0.32 -2.21 -15.10
CA GLU A 47 -1.57 -2.89 -15.46
C GLU A 47 -2.49 -3.07 -14.25
N GLU A 48 -3.78 -3.27 -14.52
CA GLU A 48 -4.81 -3.49 -13.49
C GLU A 48 -4.47 -4.66 -12.56
N GLU A 49 -3.86 -5.73 -13.08
CA GLU A 49 -3.47 -6.90 -12.28
C GLU A 49 -2.52 -6.54 -11.13
N ALA A 50 -1.58 -5.62 -11.36
CA ALA A 50 -0.69 -5.15 -10.31
C ALA A 50 -1.47 -4.39 -9.21
N PHE A 51 -2.48 -3.60 -9.58
CA PHE A 51 -3.34 -2.92 -8.61
C PHE A 51 -4.25 -3.89 -7.86
N LEU A 52 -4.80 -4.91 -8.51
CA LEU A 52 -5.55 -5.98 -7.85
C LEU A 52 -4.69 -6.72 -6.82
N LEU A 53 -3.43 -7.02 -7.15
CA LEU A 53 -2.50 -7.64 -6.20
C LEU A 53 -2.14 -6.70 -5.05
N LEU A 54 -1.91 -5.41 -5.33
CA LEU A 54 -1.66 -4.42 -4.30
C LEU A 54 -2.85 -4.26 -3.34
N LEU A 55 -4.09 -4.31 -3.86
CA LEU A 55 -5.30 -4.29 -3.06
C LEU A 55 -5.36 -5.50 -2.13
N LYS A 56 -5.09 -6.70 -2.66
CA LYS A 56 -5.03 -7.93 -1.84
C LYS A 56 -3.99 -7.82 -0.73
N VAL A 57 -2.83 -7.22 -1.02
CA VAL A 57 -1.79 -6.96 -0.01
C VAL A 57 -2.33 -6.00 1.06
N LEU A 58 -2.97 -4.89 0.69
CA LEU A 58 -3.57 -3.95 1.65
C LEU A 58 -4.65 -4.62 2.50
N THR A 59 -5.54 -5.42 1.90
CA THR A 59 -6.60 -6.16 2.61
C THR A 59 -6.00 -7.12 3.63
N ARG A 60 -5.00 -7.92 3.22
CA ARG A 60 -4.28 -8.80 4.13
C ARG A 60 -3.63 -8.02 5.28
N LEU A 61 -2.97 -6.90 4.99
CA LEU A 61 -2.35 -6.07 6.03
C LEU A 61 -3.39 -5.52 7.01
N CYS A 62 -4.57 -5.16 6.53
CA CYS A 62 -5.68 -4.74 7.39
C CYS A 62 -6.14 -5.85 8.34
N GLU A 63 -6.21 -7.09 7.86
CA GLU A 63 -6.57 -8.27 8.66
C GLU A 63 -5.46 -8.63 9.65
N ASP A 64 -4.22 -8.71 9.18
CA ASP A 64 -3.04 -9.06 9.99
C ASP A 64 -2.84 -8.03 11.12
N LEU A 65 -3.01 -6.73 10.85
CA LEU A 65 -2.95 -5.69 11.88
C LEU A 65 -4.07 -5.84 12.91
N HIS A 66 -5.30 -6.14 12.47
CA HIS A 66 -6.43 -6.31 13.38
C HIS A 66 -6.26 -7.52 14.31
N ASN A 67 -5.64 -8.59 13.80
CA ASN A 67 -5.38 -9.81 14.54
C ASN A 67 -4.10 -9.75 15.40
N ALA A 68 -3.16 -8.86 15.06
CA ALA A 68 -1.91 -8.73 15.77
C ALA A 68 -2.09 -8.03 17.13
N ASN A 69 -1.48 -8.60 18.18
CA ASN A 69 -1.48 -7.97 19.50
C ASN A 69 -0.42 -6.85 19.55
N SER A 70 -0.86 -5.60 19.51
CA SER A 70 0.00 -4.40 19.61
C SER A 70 0.73 -4.26 20.95
N LYS A 71 0.40 -5.10 21.93
CA LYS A 71 1.00 -5.15 23.29
C LYS A 71 1.65 -6.51 23.60
N GLY A 72 1.80 -7.39 22.61
CA GLY A 72 2.38 -8.73 22.76
C GLY A 72 3.88 -8.80 22.46
N ASP A 73 4.43 -10.02 22.50
CA ASP A 73 5.87 -10.29 22.37
C ASP A 73 6.47 -10.01 20.97
N ASP A 74 5.64 -9.85 19.93
CA ASP A 74 6.10 -9.66 18.54
C ASP A 74 5.90 -8.22 18.03
N LEU A 75 6.38 -7.24 18.81
CA LEU A 75 6.39 -5.82 18.43
C LEU A 75 7.12 -5.56 17.10
N GLN A 76 8.10 -6.40 16.75
CA GLN A 76 8.84 -6.27 15.50
C GLN A 76 7.98 -6.65 14.30
N ALA A 77 7.23 -7.76 14.35
CA ALA A 77 6.30 -8.10 13.29
C ALA A 77 5.19 -7.05 13.18
N PHE A 78 4.65 -6.55 14.30
CA PHE A 78 3.65 -5.48 14.27
C PHE A 78 4.19 -4.20 13.62
N SER A 79 5.40 -3.78 13.97
CA SER A 79 6.09 -2.65 13.33
C SER A 79 6.27 -2.87 11.83
N LEU A 80 6.63 -4.08 11.40
CA LEU A 80 6.78 -4.42 9.99
C LEU A 80 5.44 -4.31 9.24
N LEU A 81 4.34 -4.77 9.84
CA LEU A 81 2.99 -4.64 9.26
C LEU A 81 2.61 -3.16 9.06
N LEU A 82 2.90 -2.29 10.05
CA LEU A 82 2.66 -0.86 9.94
C LEU A 82 3.49 -0.21 8.82
N GLN A 83 4.77 -0.58 8.69
CA GLN A 83 5.63 -0.09 7.60
C GLN A 83 5.14 -0.55 6.23
N MET A 84 4.68 -1.80 6.13
CA MET A 84 4.07 -2.33 4.90
C MET A 84 2.80 -1.56 4.53
N ALA A 85 1.91 -1.29 5.50
CA ALA A 85 0.71 -0.50 5.28
C ALA A 85 1.03 0.92 4.79
N ALA A 86 2.00 1.59 5.42
CA ALA A 86 2.45 2.91 4.99
C ALA A 86 2.96 2.89 3.55
N GLU A 87 3.73 1.86 3.17
CA GLU A 87 4.29 1.74 1.82
C GLU A 87 3.21 1.38 0.78
N CYS A 88 2.18 0.60 1.13
CA CYS A 88 0.99 0.40 0.30
C CYS A 88 0.29 1.74 0.03
N PHE A 89 0.08 2.57 1.05
CA PHE A 89 -0.52 3.89 0.83
C PHE A 89 0.37 4.81 0.00
N ARG A 90 1.70 4.74 0.13
CA ARG A 90 2.62 5.51 -0.73
C ARG A 90 2.57 5.09 -2.18
N SER A 91 2.55 3.78 -2.47
CA SER A 91 2.39 3.30 -3.85
C SER A 91 1.08 3.79 -4.45
N GLN A 92 -0.04 3.66 -3.72
CA GLN A 92 -1.35 4.16 -4.18
C GLN A 92 -1.38 5.68 -4.38
N ARG A 93 -0.79 6.45 -3.46
CA ARG A 93 -0.66 7.90 -3.61
C ARG A 93 0.15 8.26 -4.85
N ASN A 94 1.29 7.60 -5.05
CA ASN A 94 2.17 7.85 -6.19
C ASN A 94 1.47 7.47 -7.50
N SER A 95 0.75 6.34 -7.57
CA SER A 95 0.04 5.93 -8.78
C SER A 95 -1.03 6.93 -9.21
N CYS A 96 -1.61 7.69 -8.27
CA CYS A 96 -2.62 8.72 -8.55
C CYS A 96 -2.05 10.06 -9.04
N VAL A 97 -0.74 10.32 -8.90
CA VAL A 97 -0.14 11.62 -9.28
C VAL A 97 -0.29 11.85 -10.77
N GLU A 98 -1.07 12.88 -11.13
CA GLU A 98 -1.36 13.30 -12.51
C GLU A 98 -1.92 12.16 -13.40
N SER A 99 -2.47 11.09 -12.82
CA SER A 99 -3.00 9.94 -13.56
C SER A 99 -4.48 9.75 -13.29
N LYS A 100 -5.34 10.34 -14.15
CA LYS A 100 -6.79 10.15 -14.11
C LYS A 100 -7.18 8.68 -14.27
N ARG A 101 -6.47 7.96 -15.15
CA ARG A 101 -6.64 6.51 -15.38
C ARG A 101 -6.51 5.76 -14.06
N ASN A 102 -5.39 5.95 -13.36
CA ASN A 102 -5.13 5.24 -12.11
C ASN A 102 -6.09 5.67 -11.00
N GLN A 103 -6.46 6.97 -10.92
CA GLN A 103 -7.47 7.42 -9.96
C GLN A 103 -8.81 6.71 -10.15
N ASN A 104 -9.31 6.61 -11.38
CA ASN A 104 -10.56 5.91 -11.67
C ASN A 104 -10.45 4.42 -11.33
N LEU A 105 -9.37 3.79 -11.78
CA LEU A 105 -9.15 2.37 -11.55
C LEU A 105 -9.08 2.03 -10.06
N LEU A 106 -8.35 2.80 -9.25
CA LEU A 106 -8.26 2.56 -7.80
C LEU A 106 -9.61 2.75 -7.09
N ARG A 107 -10.47 3.66 -7.57
CA ARG A 107 -11.85 3.79 -7.06
C ARG A 107 -12.68 2.56 -7.41
N GLU A 108 -12.65 2.13 -8.67
CA GLU A 108 -13.42 1.00 -9.17
C GLU A 108 -13.01 -0.34 -8.52
N LEU A 109 -11.72 -0.52 -8.25
CA LEU A 109 -11.19 -1.71 -7.58
C LEU A 109 -11.54 -1.77 -6.09
N GLY A 110 -12.05 -0.70 -5.48
CA GLY A 110 -12.47 -0.71 -4.06
C GLY A 110 -11.36 -0.39 -3.06
N PHE A 111 -10.30 0.33 -3.45
CA PHE A 111 -9.26 0.75 -2.49
C PHE A 111 -9.80 1.63 -1.37
N ILE A 112 -10.86 2.41 -1.63
CA ILE A 112 -11.42 3.35 -0.66
C ILE A 112 -11.88 2.61 0.60
N ASP A 113 -12.68 1.54 0.45
CA ASP A 113 -13.29 0.85 1.58
C ASP A 113 -12.24 0.21 2.49
N VAL A 114 -11.26 -0.47 1.91
CA VAL A 114 -10.14 -1.09 2.65
C VAL A 114 -9.29 -0.02 3.34
N SER A 115 -9.04 1.11 2.66
CA SER A 115 -8.27 2.22 3.22
C SER A 115 -8.98 2.85 4.41
N LEU A 116 -10.29 3.11 4.31
CA LEU A 116 -11.06 3.68 5.41
C LEU A 116 -11.13 2.74 6.60
N LYS A 117 -11.31 1.43 6.37
CA LYS A 117 -11.28 0.42 7.44
C LYS A 117 -9.94 0.42 8.18
N LEU A 118 -8.83 0.42 7.44
CA LEU A 118 -7.49 0.43 8.03
C LEU A 118 -7.19 1.76 8.74
N LEU A 119 -7.56 2.90 8.16
CA LEU A 119 -7.40 4.20 8.81
C LEU A 119 -8.21 4.30 10.11
N SER A 120 -9.44 3.79 10.13
CA SER A 120 -10.25 3.71 11.35
C SER A 120 -9.52 2.92 12.43
N TYR A 121 -9.03 1.72 12.10
CA TYR A 121 -8.26 0.89 13.04
C TYR A 121 -7.03 1.62 13.60
N LEU A 122 -6.25 2.26 12.73
CA LEU A 122 -5.04 3.00 13.12
C LEU A 122 -5.33 4.23 14.00
N GLN A 123 -6.55 4.79 13.94
CA GLN A 123 -6.99 5.93 14.75
C GLN A 123 -7.56 5.53 16.11
N THR A 124 -8.31 4.42 16.17
CA THR A 124 -9.15 4.08 17.33
C THR A 124 -8.48 3.18 18.34
N GLU A 125 -7.61 2.28 17.89
CA GLU A 125 -7.04 1.29 18.78
C GLU A 125 -5.96 1.89 19.68
N ASP A 126 -5.95 1.47 20.96
CA ASP A 126 -4.90 1.76 21.94
C ASP A 126 -3.63 0.96 21.61
N ILE A 127 -3.16 1.15 20.38
CA ILE A 127 -1.88 0.68 19.87
C ILE A 127 -0.87 1.43 20.70
N GLY A 128 -0.19 0.72 21.61
CA GLY A 128 0.59 1.28 22.73
C GLY A 128 1.72 2.25 22.37
N ASN A 129 1.89 2.58 21.08
CA ASN A 129 2.74 3.64 20.58
C ASN A 129 2.05 4.39 19.42
N LYS A 130 1.38 5.52 19.70
CA LYS A 130 0.73 6.36 18.67
C LYS A 130 1.71 6.90 17.61
N ASP A 131 3.00 7.00 17.93
CA ASP A 131 3.98 7.48 16.97
C ASP A 131 4.23 6.47 15.84
N SER A 132 4.05 5.16 16.10
CA SER A 132 4.24 4.13 15.08
C SER A 132 3.09 4.07 14.06
N THR A 133 1.88 4.51 14.44
CA THR A 133 0.72 4.56 13.53
C THR A 133 0.63 5.87 12.74
N HIS A 134 1.36 6.92 13.15
CA HIS A 134 1.31 8.22 12.50
C HIS A 134 1.69 8.15 11.01
N GLU A 135 2.72 7.38 10.68
CA GLU A 135 3.21 7.25 9.30
C GLU A 135 2.17 6.62 8.35
N PRO A 136 1.60 5.42 8.63
CA PRO A 136 0.56 4.86 7.79
C PRO A 136 -0.71 5.72 7.75
N LEU A 137 -1.11 6.37 8.87
CA LEU A 137 -2.24 7.31 8.88
C LEU A 137 -2.04 8.47 7.91
N ARG A 138 -0.89 9.16 8.03
CA ARG A 138 -0.55 10.28 7.15
C ARG A 138 -0.52 9.85 5.69
N CYS A 139 0.09 8.70 5.39
CA CYS A 139 0.18 8.20 4.03
C CYS A 139 -1.19 7.82 3.46
N GLY A 140 -2.08 7.19 4.24
CA GLY A 140 -3.42 6.87 3.78
C GLY A 140 -4.30 8.10 3.53
N ILE A 141 -4.22 9.11 4.39
CA ILE A 141 -4.92 10.39 4.16
C ILE A 141 -4.40 11.08 2.89
N GLN A 142 -3.08 11.10 2.68
CA GLN A 142 -2.48 11.65 1.45
C GLN A 142 -2.92 10.89 0.19
N PHE A 143 -3.02 9.57 0.27
CA PHE A 143 -3.56 8.75 -0.82
C PHE A 143 -5.00 9.16 -1.13
N LEU A 144 -5.89 9.19 -0.14
CA LEU A 144 -7.29 9.56 -0.35
C LEU A 144 -7.43 10.98 -0.90
N GLY A 145 -6.59 11.92 -0.44
CA GLY A 145 -6.49 13.26 -1.01
C GLY A 145 -6.15 13.22 -2.50
N ASN A 146 -5.07 12.54 -2.89
CA ASN A 146 -4.69 12.39 -4.29
C ASN A 146 -5.76 11.66 -5.12
N LEU A 147 -6.47 10.70 -4.53
CA LEU A 147 -7.56 10.01 -5.19
C LEU A 147 -8.75 10.94 -5.44
N ALA A 148 -9.05 11.86 -4.50
CA ALA A 148 -10.20 12.74 -4.55
C ALA A 148 -10.02 13.97 -5.46
N VAL A 149 -8.78 14.45 -5.67
CA VAL A 149 -8.47 15.64 -6.49
C VAL A 149 -9.11 15.58 -7.88
N GLY A 150 -9.24 14.38 -8.47
CA GLY A 150 -9.92 14.18 -9.75
C GLY A 150 -9.19 14.87 -10.90
N ASN A 151 -8.02 14.33 -11.27
CA ASN A 151 -7.21 14.88 -12.35
C ASN A 151 -8.03 14.94 -13.64
N GLN A 152 -7.88 16.05 -14.38
CA GLN A 152 -8.66 16.33 -15.58
C GLN A 152 -8.12 15.61 -16.81
#